data_AF-T1DX52-F1
#
_entry.id   AF-T1DX52-F1
#
_cell.length_a   1.000
_cell.length_b   1.000
_cell.length_c   1.000
_cell.angle_alpha   90.00
_cell.angle_beta   90.00
_cell.angle_gamma   90.00
#
_symmetry.space_group_name_H-M   'P 1'
#
loop_
_entity.id
_entity.type
_entity.pdbx_description
1 polymer ?
#
loop_
_entity_poly.entity_id
_entity_poly.type
_entity_poly.pdbx_seq_one_letter_code
_entity_poly.pdbx_strand_id
1 'polypeptide(L)'
;MKYKNPNQNLKRWNLTSRMPHFSYHLLIALCCCIFGIVYNLSFWERASSFVNQNGGFSLYVSLFVAFVLIIWLCIEIITFRVYARYMLALLFLICACSAFFMDSLKIGINKSIIESLLNTSFREAKDFLSLKFIVYLIVAAFLPMCILFCIPLRQTSFIQDCKQKALIIPCLIILIGTLYVTQGQKIIFTFKNTGGLMFVLNPIAPIRAAGDYVIDKVILPKSYTHIGLDAHTLAKNKLFVLIIGESARAQNLASYGYNKNTTPFTSKIQNIIYFKNFYSCGVITAISIPCMLTHHTQQTYISTEI
;
A
#
# COMPACT_ATOMS: atom_id res chain seq x y z
N MET A 1 -27.57 -18.51 -67.39
CA MET A 1 -27.33 -17.28 -66.61
C MET A 1 -27.87 -17.45 -65.19
N LYS A 2 -26.99 -17.60 -64.20
CA LYS A 2 -27.32 -17.49 -62.77
C LYS A 2 -26.18 -16.71 -62.11
N TYR A 3 -26.43 -15.43 -61.83
CA TYR A 3 -25.51 -14.57 -61.10
C TYR A 3 -25.34 -15.10 -59.67
N LYS A 4 -24.11 -15.47 -59.30
CA LYS A 4 -23.73 -15.79 -57.92
C LYS A 4 -23.11 -14.53 -57.29
N ASN A 5 -23.75 -14.09 -56.22
CA ASN A 5 -23.41 -12.93 -55.40
C ASN A 5 -22.04 -13.14 -54.71
N PRO A 6 -21.03 -12.25 -54.86
CA PRO A 6 -19.72 -12.44 -54.24
C PRO A 6 -19.60 -11.53 -53.01
N ASN A 7 -20.10 -11.96 -51.86
CA ASN A 7 -19.87 -11.24 -50.59
C ASN A 7 -19.92 -12.18 -49.38
N GLN A 8 -19.02 -13.16 -49.34
CA GLN A 8 -18.68 -13.87 -48.11
C GLN A 8 -17.22 -14.28 -48.15
N ASN A 9 -16.32 -13.42 -47.67
CA ASN A 9 -15.01 -13.80 -47.16
C ASN A 9 -14.34 -12.63 -46.42
N LEU A 10 -14.96 -12.18 -45.32
CA LEU A 10 -14.20 -11.53 -44.24
C LEU A 10 -13.90 -12.61 -43.20
N LYS A 11 -12.84 -13.37 -43.45
CA LYS A 11 -12.18 -14.23 -42.45
C LYS A 11 -11.68 -13.32 -41.32
N ARG A 12 -12.50 -13.13 -40.28
CA ARG A 12 -12.02 -12.67 -38.98
C ARG A 12 -10.98 -13.69 -38.50
N TRP A 13 -9.73 -13.26 -38.42
CA TRP A 13 -8.64 -14.02 -37.81
C TRP A 13 -8.98 -14.25 -36.32
N ASN A 14 -9.60 -15.39 -36.02
CA ASN A 14 -9.83 -15.85 -34.65
C ASN A 14 -8.49 -16.31 -34.05
N LEU A 15 -7.70 -15.36 -33.55
CA LEU A 15 -6.54 -15.63 -32.70
C LEU A 15 -6.92 -16.27 -31.34
N THR A 16 -8.22 -16.37 -31.03
CA THR A 16 -8.75 -16.91 -29.76
C THR A 16 -8.97 -18.43 -29.75
N SER A 17 -8.88 -19.13 -30.89
CA SER A 17 -9.26 -20.56 -30.96
C SER A 17 -8.17 -21.55 -30.56
N ARG A 18 -6.93 -21.10 -30.30
CA ARG A 18 -5.78 -21.96 -29.94
C ARG A 18 -5.25 -21.76 -28.52
N MET A 19 -5.85 -20.89 -27.71
CA MET A 19 -5.40 -20.73 -26.33
C MET A 19 -5.99 -21.83 -25.43
N PRO A 20 -5.17 -22.48 -24.58
CA PRO A 20 -5.68 -23.44 -23.60
C PRO A 20 -6.68 -22.75 -22.67
N HIS A 21 -7.81 -23.41 -22.42
CA HIS A 21 -8.85 -22.87 -21.55
C HIS A 21 -8.42 -23.03 -20.10
N PHE A 22 -7.93 -21.95 -19.49
CA PHE A 22 -7.52 -21.94 -18.09
C PHE A 22 -8.74 -21.97 -17.16
N SER A 23 -8.64 -22.75 -16.07
CA SER A 23 -9.55 -22.60 -14.94
C SER A 23 -9.22 -21.30 -14.21
N TYR A 24 -10.24 -20.58 -13.73
CA TYR A 24 -10.02 -19.34 -12.99
C TYR A 24 -9.24 -19.57 -11.68
N HIS A 25 -9.29 -20.78 -11.11
CA HIS A 25 -8.48 -21.18 -9.95
C HIS A 25 -6.97 -21.12 -10.26
N LEU A 26 -6.57 -21.65 -11.42
CA LEU A 26 -5.19 -21.63 -11.87
C LEU A 26 -4.75 -20.19 -12.20
N LEU A 27 -5.66 -19.38 -12.74
CA LEU A 27 -5.41 -17.97 -12.98
C LEU A 27 -5.13 -17.21 -11.68
N ILE A 28 -5.93 -17.44 -10.63
CA ILE A 28 -5.70 -16.85 -9.30
C ILE A 28 -4.33 -17.27 -8.77
N ALA A 29 -3.99 -18.57 -8.84
CA ALA A 29 -2.69 -19.07 -8.36
C ALA A 29 -1.51 -18.39 -9.08
N LEU A 30 -1.56 -18.28 -10.41
CA LEU A 30 -0.54 -17.61 -11.21
C LEU A 30 -0.41 -16.13 -10.85
N CYS A 31 -1.53 -15.42 -10.69
CA CYS A 31 -1.52 -14.02 -10.26
C CYS A 31 -0.93 -13.85 -8.85
N CYS A 32 -1.21 -14.76 -7.91
CA CYS A 32 -0.63 -14.73 -6.57
C CYS A 32 0.90 -14.88 -6.61
N CYS A 33 1.43 -15.77 -7.45
CA CYS A 33 2.88 -15.88 -7.68
C CYS A 33 3.46 -14.58 -8.25
N ILE A 34 2.78 -13.98 -9.23
CA ILE A 34 3.21 -12.70 -9.82
C ILE A 34 3.20 -11.59 -8.76
N PHE A 35 2.17 -11.51 -7.92
CA PHE A 35 2.12 -10.57 -6.80
C PHE A 35 3.31 -10.72 -5.86
N GLY A 36 3.67 -11.96 -5.52
CA GLY A 36 4.80 -12.23 -4.63
C GLY A 36 6.14 -11.86 -5.26
N ILE A 37 6.33 -12.06 -6.56
CA ILE A 37 7.63 -11.82 -7.23
C ILE A 37 7.80 -10.35 -7.61
N VAL A 38 6.79 -9.77 -8.28
CA VAL A 38 6.93 -8.48 -8.98
C VAL A 38 6.61 -7.30 -8.07
N TYR A 39 5.61 -7.39 -7.20
CA TYR A 39 5.07 -6.24 -6.46
C TYR A 39 5.49 -6.18 -4.99
N ASN A 40 6.36 -7.10 -4.56
CA ASN A 40 6.80 -7.25 -3.18
C ASN A 40 8.32 -7.13 -3.04
N LEU A 41 9.00 -6.42 -3.94
CA LEU A 41 10.46 -6.24 -3.91
C LEU A 41 10.92 -5.60 -2.60
N SER A 42 10.29 -4.50 -2.19
CA SER A 42 10.55 -3.86 -0.89
C SER A 42 10.35 -4.80 0.32
N PHE A 43 9.42 -5.74 0.25
CA PHE A 43 9.23 -6.75 1.30
C PHE A 43 10.44 -7.69 1.37
N TRP A 44 10.89 -8.23 0.24
CA TRP A 44 12.05 -9.13 0.17
C TRP A 44 13.35 -8.45 0.60
N GLU A 45 13.53 -7.19 0.22
CA GLU A 45 14.68 -6.38 0.61
C GLU A 45 14.73 -6.21 2.13
N ARG A 46 13.62 -5.81 2.76
CA ARG A 46 13.55 -5.63 4.22
C ARG A 46 13.68 -6.93 4.99
N ALA A 47 13.09 -8.02 4.50
CA ALA A 47 13.19 -9.32 5.14
C ALA A 47 14.60 -9.95 5.02
N SER A 48 15.42 -9.49 4.07
CA SER A 48 16.65 -10.19 3.68
C SER A 48 17.68 -10.36 4.79
N SER A 49 17.90 -9.33 5.59
CA SER A 49 18.89 -9.36 6.68
C SER A 49 18.53 -10.43 7.72
N PHE A 50 17.27 -10.48 8.14
CA PHE A 50 16.79 -11.45 9.11
C PHE A 50 16.75 -12.86 8.51
N VAL A 51 16.25 -13.01 7.29
CA VAL A 51 16.09 -14.31 6.64
C VAL A 51 17.44 -14.98 6.40
N ASN A 52 18.43 -14.24 5.90
CA ASN A 52 19.78 -14.75 5.65
C ASN A 52 20.46 -15.27 6.92
N GLN A 53 20.19 -14.66 8.07
CA GLN A 53 20.77 -15.07 9.35
C GLN A 53 20.06 -16.27 10.01
N ASN A 54 18.74 -16.40 9.83
CA ASN A 54 17.92 -17.32 10.64
C ASN A 54 17.36 -18.54 9.88
N GLY A 55 17.47 -18.58 8.55
CA GLY A 55 16.95 -19.70 7.76
C GLY A 55 17.35 -19.77 6.30
N GLY A 56 18.05 -18.75 5.79
CA GLY A 56 18.56 -18.70 4.42
C GLY A 56 17.47 -18.97 3.38
N PHE A 57 17.85 -19.74 2.35
CA PHE A 57 16.97 -20.06 1.22
C PHE A 57 15.67 -20.78 1.62
N SER A 58 15.72 -21.70 2.59
CA SER A 58 14.53 -22.44 3.04
C SER A 58 13.46 -21.52 3.61
N LEU A 59 13.85 -20.47 4.34
CA LEU A 59 12.92 -19.52 4.92
C LEU A 59 12.37 -18.55 3.87
N TYR A 60 13.16 -18.16 2.87
CA TYR A 60 12.65 -17.40 1.71
C TYR A 60 11.55 -18.16 0.97
N VAL A 61 11.79 -19.43 0.63
CA VAL A 61 10.79 -20.27 -0.03
C VAL A 61 9.55 -20.42 0.85
N SER A 62 9.73 -20.62 2.15
CA SER A 62 8.62 -20.75 3.09
C SER A 62 7.78 -19.47 3.20
N LEU A 63 8.41 -18.29 3.23
CA LEU A 63 7.71 -16.99 3.20
C LEU A 63 6.96 -16.78 1.88
N PHE A 64 7.58 -17.13 0.75
CA PHE A 64 6.96 -17.00 -0.56
C PHE A 64 5.75 -17.93 -0.71
N VAL A 65 5.90 -19.20 -0.32
CA VAL A 65 4.80 -20.18 -0.36
C VAL A 65 3.69 -19.77 0.62
N ALA A 66 4.02 -19.32 1.83
CA ALA A 66 3.03 -18.79 2.78
C ALA A 66 2.24 -17.64 2.17
N PHE A 67 2.93 -16.67 1.57
CA PHE A 67 2.30 -15.54 0.89
C PHE A 67 1.34 -16.00 -0.22
N VAL A 68 1.82 -16.85 -1.14
CA VAL A 68 1.01 -17.32 -2.27
C VAL A 68 -0.23 -18.08 -1.78
N LEU A 69 -0.07 -19.00 -0.82
CA LEU A 69 -1.18 -19.81 -0.31
C LEU A 69 -2.23 -18.95 0.42
N ILE A 70 -1.80 -18.01 1.26
CA ILE A 70 -2.71 -17.14 2.01
C ILE A 70 -3.48 -16.22 1.07
N ILE A 71 -2.80 -15.54 0.14
CA ILE A 71 -3.46 -14.64 -0.82
C ILE A 71 -4.37 -15.43 -1.76
N TRP A 72 -3.95 -16.61 -2.21
CA TRP A 72 -4.80 -17.48 -3.02
C TRP A 72 -6.07 -17.85 -2.25
N LEU A 73 -5.95 -18.32 -1.01
CA LEU A 73 -7.10 -18.64 -0.16
C LEU A 73 -8.05 -17.45 -0.01
N CYS A 74 -7.53 -16.25 0.28
CA CYS A 74 -8.34 -15.04 0.42
C CYS A 74 -9.12 -14.70 -0.86
N ILE A 75 -8.44 -14.68 -2.02
CA ILE A 75 -9.08 -14.36 -3.30
C ILE A 75 -10.09 -15.46 -3.67
N GLU A 76 -9.78 -16.72 -3.39
CA GLU A 76 -10.65 -17.86 -3.66
C GLU A 76 -11.94 -17.82 -2.83
N ILE A 77 -11.88 -17.33 -1.58
CA ILE A 77 -13.06 -17.15 -0.73
C ILE A 77 -13.95 -16.00 -1.24
N ILE A 78 -13.33 -14.88 -1.63
CA ILE A 78 -14.05 -13.64 -1.97
C ILE A 78 -14.66 -13.70 -3.38
N THR A 79 -14.01 -14.39 -4.32
CA THR A 79 -14.34 -14.28 -5.75
C THR A 79 -15.05 -15.52 -6.30
N PHE A 80 -15.90 -15.31 -7.31
CA PHE A 80 -16.60 -16.38 -8.00
C PHE A 80 -16.59 -16.15 -9.52
N ARG A 81 -16.09 -17.13 -10.29
CA ARG A 81 -16.10 -17.13 -11.77
C ARG A 81 -15.56 -15.84 -12.40
N VAL A 82 -16.38 -15.15 -13.18
CA VAL A 82 -16.01 -13.95 -13.93
C VAL A 82 -15.59 -12.80 -13.00
N TYR A 83 -16.14 -12.75 -11.78
CA TYR A 83 -15.75 -11.74 -10.79
C TYR A 83 -14.30 -11.88 -10.33
N ALA A 84 -13.70 -13.08 -10.42
CA ALA A 84 -12.28 -13.27 -10.12
C ALA A 84 -11.40 -12.42 -11.06
N ARG A 85 -11.78 -12.30 -12.34
CA ARG A 85 -11.03 -11.49 -13.31
C ARG A 85 -11.03 -10.00 -12.94
N TYR A 86 -12.19 -9.45 -12.59
CA TYR A 86 -12.30 -8.05 -12.20
C TYR A 86 -11.59 -7.75 -10.88
N MET A 87 -11.69 -8.67 -9.90
CA MET A 87 -10.96 -8.53 -8.64
C MET A 87 -9.45 -8.56 -8.86
N LEU A 88 -8.94 -9.50 -9.66
CA LEU A 88 -7.51 -9.58 -9.97
C LEU A 88 -7.02 -8.32 -10.72
N ALA A 89 -7.81 -7.79 -11.66
CA ALA A 89 -7.51 -6.53 -12.34
C ALA A 89 -7.39 -5.36 -11.34
N LEU A 90 -8.34 -5.25 -10.40
CA LEU A 90 -8.27 -4.24 -9.34
C LEU A 90 -7.03 -4.42 -8.46
N LEU A 91 -6.70 -5.65 -8.08
CA LEU A 91 -5.50 -5.96 -7.30
C LEU A 91 -4.21 -5.62 -8.04
N PHE A 92 -4.12 -5.88 -9.35
CA PHE A 92 -2.97 -5.44 -10.16
C PHE A 92 -2.78 -3.93 -10.10
N LEU A 93 -3.86 -3.16 -10.22
CA LEU A 93 -3.79 -1.70 -10.13
C LEU A 93 -3.33 -1.24 -8.74
N ILE A 94 -3.93 -1.78 -7.68
CA ILE A 94 -3.57 -1.45 -6.29
C ILE A 94 -2.10 -1.80 -6.03
N CYS A 95 -1.68 -3.03 -6.37
CA CYS A 95 -0.32 -3.51 -6.19
C CYS A 95 0.69 -2.66 -6.97
N ALA A 96 0.39 -2.27 -8.21
CA ALA A 96 1.31 -1.44 -8.99
C ALA A 96 1.46 -0.04 -8.39
N CYS A 97 0.36 0.61 -8.00
CA CYS A 97 0.39 1.91 -7.35
C CYS A 97 1.23 1.87 -6.07
N SER A 98 0.93 0.94 -5.17
CA SER A 98 1.64 0.83 -3.90
C SER A 98 3.10 0.38 -4.09
N ALA A 99 3.39 -0.58 -4.97
CA ALA A 99 4.75 -1.06 -5.22
C ALA A 99 5.64 0.07 -5.71
N PHE A 100 5.16 0.92 -6.62
CA PHE A 100 5.93 2.08 -7.09
C PHE A 100 6.37 2.99 -5.93
N PHE A 101 5.45 3.35 -5.05
CA PHE A 101 5.76 4.24 -3.92
C PHE A 101 6.63 3.56 -2.87
N MET A 102 6.39 2.28 -2.57
CA MET A 102 7.22 1.53 -1.64
C MET A 102 8.64 1.35 -2.17
N ASP A 103 8.81 1.01 -3.44
CA ASP A 103 10.12 0.75 -4.03
C ASP A 103 10.91 2.05 -4.28
N SER A 104 10.23 3.11 -4.73
CA SER A 104 10.87 4.39 -5.07
C SER A 104 11.13 5.28 -3.86
N LEU A 105 10.19 5.34 -2.92
CA LEU A 105 10.28 6.22 -1.74
C LEU A 105 10.71 5.47 -0.46
N LYS A 106 10.80 4.14 -0.52
CA LYS A 106 11.12 3.28 0.63
C LYS A 106 10.18 3.49 1.83
N ILE A 107 8.94 3.89 1.57
CA ILE A 107 7.89 4.07 2.58
C ILE A 107 7.10 2.78 2.80
N GLY A 108 6.49 2.63 3.98
CA GLY A 108 5.45 1.63 4.23
C GLY A 108 4.07 2.26 4.12
N ILE A 109 3.12 1.55 3.51
CA ILE A 109 1.72 2.00 3.39
C ILE A 109 1.00 1.71 4.71
N ASN A 110 0.67 2.77 5.44
CA ASN A 110 -0.10 2.74 6.67
C ASN A 110 -1.32 3.67 6.56
N LYS A 111 -2.20 3.66 7.58
CA LYS A 111 -3.39 4.51 7.65
C LYS A 111 -3.07 5.99 7.36
N SER A 112 -1.99 6.50 7.93
CA SER A 112 -1.60 7.92 7.83
C SER A 112 -1.16 8.32 6.42
N ILE A 113 -0.59 7.40 5.63
CA ILE A 113 -0.33 7.61 4.20
C ILE A 113 -1.64 7.69 3.41
N ILE A 114 -2.61 6.82 3.69
CA ILE A 114 -3.93 6.88 3.07
C ILE A 114 -4.66 8.18 3.43
N GLU A 115 -4.58 8.58 4.70
CA GLU A 115 -5.15 9.85 5.16
C GLU A 115 -4.51 11.06 4.48
N SER A 116 -3.18 11.05 4.33
CA SER A 116 -2.46 12.09 3.61
C SER A 116 -2.95 12.17 2.17
N LEU A 117 -2.97 11.04 1.44
CA LEU A 117 -3.45 10.95 0.05
C LEU A 117 -4.87 11.46 -0.13
N LEU A 118 -5.77 11.20 0.82
CA LEU A 118 -7.17 11.63 0.76
C LEU A 118 -7.36 13.11 1.10
N ASN A 119 -6.45 13.70 1.88
CA ASN A 119 -6.47 15.12 2.23
C ASN A 119 -5.57 15.98 1.31
N THR A 120 -4.79 15.36 0.42
CA THR A 120 -3.88 16.02 -0.52
C THR A 120 -4.64 16.87 -1.56
N SER A 121 -4.15 18.08 -1.83
CA SER A 121 -4.69 18.95 -2.87
C SER A 121 -4.26 18.50 -4.28
N PHE A 122 -5.04 18.86 -5.32
CA PHE A 122 -4.67 18.53 -6.72
C PHE A 122 -3.27 19.05 -7.11
N ARG A 123 -2.83 20.17 -6.52
CA ARG A 123 -1.52 20.75 -6.80
C ARG A 123 -0.40 19.87 -6.26
N GLU A 124 -0.51 19.42 -5.02
CA GLU A 124 0.43 18.48 -4.40
C GLU A 124 0.44 17.13 -5.11
N ALA A 125 -0.74 16.60 -5.48
CA ALA A 125 -0.84 15.31 -6.16
C ALA A 125 -0.11 15.31 -7.52
N LYS A 126 -0.12 16.44 -8.23
CA LYS A 126 0.55 16.58 -9.53
C LYS A 126 2.07 16.42 -9.42
N ASP A 127 2.66 16.81 -8.31
CA ASP A 127 4.12 16.69 -8.10
C ASP A 127 4.56 15.22 -7.98
N PHE A 128 3.65 14.32 -7.61
CA PHE A 128 3.89 12.88 -7.61
C PHE A 128 3.69 12.20 -8.99
N LEU A 129 3.01 12.86 -9.92
CA LEU A 129 2.80 12.35 -11.28
C LEU A 129 4.04 12.56 -12.14
N SER A 130 5.03 11.69 -11.95
CA SER A 130 6.22 11.63 -12.79
C SER A 130 5.99 10.75 -14.03
N LEU A 131 6.73 11.03 -15.12
CA LEU A 131 6.74 10.16 -16.30
C LEU A 131 7.11 8.71 -15.94
N LYS A 132 8.02 8.53 -14.97
CA LYS A 132 8.41 7.21 -14.45
C LYS A 132 7.23 6.47 -13.82
N PHE A 133 6.39 7.17 -13.05
CA PHE A 133 5.18 6.58 -12.46
C PHE A 133 4.18 6.14 -13.54
N ILE A 134 3.95 6.97 -14.56
CA ILE A 134 3.02 6.66 -15.65
C ILE A 134 3.49 5.42 -16.42
N VAL A 135 4.77 5.38 -16.81
CA VAL A 135 5.35 4.21 -17.50
C VAL A 135 5.26 2.96 -16.61
N TYR A 136 5.56 3.10 -15.32
CA TYR A 136 5.44 1.99 -14.37
C TYR A 136 4.00 1.47 -14.29
N LEU A 137 2.99 2.34 -14.20
CA LEU A 137 1.58 1.91 -14.19
C LEU A 137 1.18 1.21 -15.48
N ILE A 138 1.61 1.69 -16.64
CA ILE A 138 1.30 1.06 -17.93
C ILE A 138 1.85 -0.38 -17.96
N VAL A 139 3.11 -0.56 -17.56
CA VAL A 139 3.78 -1.87 -17.61
C VAL A 139 3.35 -2.80 -16.48
N ALA A 140 3.20 -2.28 -15.27
CA ALA A 140 2.95 -3.07 -14.07
C ALA A 140 1.46 -3.17 -13.71
N ALA A 141 0.55 -2.37 -14.25
CA ALA A 141 -0.89 -2.55 -14.02
C ALA A 141 -1.64 -2.86 -15.31
N PHE A 142 -1.55 -1.98 -16.30
CA PHE A 142 -2.39 -2.07 -17.50
C PHE A 142 -2.00 -3.23 -18.41
N LEU A 143 -0.71 -3.49 -18.62
CA LEU A 143 -0.23 -4.63 -19.40
C LEU A 143 -0.71 -5.99 -18.83
N PRO A 144 -0.47 -6.33 -17.55
CA PRO A 144 -0.96 -7.58 -16.98
C PRO A 144 -2.49 -7.64 -16.96
N MET A 145 -3.18 -6.51 -16.77
CA MET A 145 -4.63 -6.44 -16.86
C MET A 145 -5.12 -6.77 -18.29
N CYS A 146 -4.53 -6.18 -19.33
CA CYS A 146 -4.88 -6.51 -20.72
C CYS A 146 -4.68 -8.00 -21.00
N ILE A 147 -3.54 -8.58 -20.58
CA ILE A 147 -3.26 -10.02 -20.72
C ILE A 147 -4.34 -10.84 -19.99
N LEU A 148 -4.70 -10.45 -18.76
CA LEU A 148 -5.73 -11.10 -17.95
C LEU A 148 -7.11 -11.14 -18.66
N PHE A 149 -7.47 -10.08 -19.39
CA PHE A 149 -8.71 -10.02 -20.18
C PHE A 149 -8.64 -10.77 -21.51
N CYS A 150 -7.44 -10.91 -22.10
CA CYS A 150 -7.23 -11.70 -23.32
C CYS A 150 -7.31 -13.21 -23.08
N ILE A 151 -7.05 -13.69 -21.86
CA ILE A 151 -7.10 -15.13 -21.53
C ILE A 151 -8.55 -15.63 -21.52
N PRO A 152 -8.93 -16.59 -22.39
CA PRO A 152 -10.26 -17.17 -22.38
C PRO A 152 -10.43 -18.03 -21.11
N LEU A 153 -11.45 -17.69 -20.33
CA LEU A 153 -11.81 -18.48 -19.15
C LEU A 153 -12.69 -19.65 -19.55
N ARG A 154 -12.38 -20.84 -19.04
CA ARG A 154 -13.23 -22.01 -19.21
C ARG A 154 -14.59 -21.75 -18.57
N GLN A 155 -15.66 -21.89 -19.35
CA GLN A 155 -17.01 -21.88 -18.81
C GLN A 155 -17.33 -23.26 -18.23
N THR A 156 -17.59 -23.30 -16.94
CA THR A 156 -17.94 -24.49 -16.16
C THR A 156 -19.35 -24.34 -15.59
N SER A 157 -20.00 -25.46 -15.24
CA SER A 157 -21.33 -25.41 -14.61
C SER A 157 -21.22 -24.93 -13.16
N PHE A 158 -22.30 -24.35 -12.61
CA PHE A 158 -22.28 -23.77 -11.26
C PHE A 158 -21.91 -24.80 -10.20
N ILE A 159 -22.48 -26.00 -10.35
CA ILE A 159 -22.23 -27.12 -9.46
C ILE A 159 -20.75 -27.57 -9.54
N GLN A 160 -20.16 -27.57 -10.73
CA GLN A 160 -18.77 -27.96 -10.91
C GLN A 160 -17.81 -26.95 -10.24
N ASP A 161 -18.09 -25.64 -10.35
CA ASP A 161 -17.29 -24.62 -9.68
C ASP A 161 -17.39 -24.70 -8.16
N CYS A 162 -18.60 -24.93 -7.64
CA CYS A 162 -18.80 -25.14 -6.20
C CYS A 162 -18.05 -26.37 -5.70
N LYS A 163 -18.08 -27.49 -6.45
CA LYS A 163 -17.30 -28.69 -6.13
C LYS A 163 -15.79 -28.43 -6.16
N GLN A 164 -15.30 -27.69 -7.15
CA GLN A 164 -13.88 -27.35 -7.24
C GLN A 164 -13.44 -26.45 -6.08
N LYS A 165 -14.20 -25.41 -5.76
CA LYS A 165 -13.96 -24.57 -4.57
C LYS A 165 -13.99 -25.39 -3.27
N ALA A 166 -14.98 -26.27 -3.11
CA ALA A 166 -15.11 -27.11 -1.94
C ALA A 166 -13.95 -28.10 -1.76
N LEU A 167 -13.21 -28.43 -2.83
CA LEU A 167 -11.98 -29.21 -2.75
C LEU A 167 -10.75 -28.33 -2.53
N ILE A 168 -10.62 -27.23 -3.27
CA ILE A 168 -9.43 -26.36 -3.25
C ILE A 168 -9.26 -25.67 -1.90
N ILE A 169 -10.33 -25.14 -1.31
CA ILE A 169 -10.26 -24.38 -0.05
C ILE A 169 -9.69 -25.24 1.09
N PRO A 170 -10.23 -26.46 1.37
CA PRO A 170 -9.63 -27.36 2.36
C PRO A 170 -8.19 -27.73 2.03
N CYS A 171 -7.86 -27.99 0.76
CA CYS A 171 -6.47 -28.28 0.37
C CYS A 171 -5.53 -27.11 0.70
N LEU A 172 -5.93 -25.87 0.42
CA LEU A 172 -5.14 -24.68 0.77
C LEU A 172 -4.99 -24.54 2.28
N ILE A 173 -6.06 -24.75 3.05
CA ILE A 173 -6.01 -24.70 4.52
C ILE A 173 -5.04 -25.76 5.07
N ILE A 174 -5.09 -26.99 4.57
CA ILE A 174 -4.19 -28.07 4.97
C ILE A 174 -2.74 -27.69 4.65
N LEU A 175 -2.46 -27.19 3.44
CA LEU A 175 -1.11 -26.77 3.03
C LEU A 175 -0.57 -25.62 3.91
N ILE A 176 -1.42 -24.62 4.22
CA ILE A 176 -1.07 -23.53 5.14
C ILE A 176 -0.79 -24.09 6.53
N GLY A 177 -1.61 -25.03 7.02
CA GLY A 177 -1.43 -25.69 8.31
C GLY A 177 -0.12 -26.47 8.38
N THR A 178 0.21 -27.25 7.36
CA THR A 178 1.48 -27.99 7.27
C THR A 178 2.68 -27.03 7.26
N LEU A 179 2.60 -25.92 6.52
CA LEU A 179 3.64 -24.91 6.49
C LEU A 179 3.80 -24.21 7.85
N TYR A 180 2.69 -23.95 8.53
CA TYR A 180 2.69 -23.37 9.87
C TYR A 180 3.36 -24.29 10.90
N VAL A 181 3.04 -25.59 10.89
CA VAL A 181 3.65 -26.57 11.81
C VAL A 181 5.16 -26.71 11.56
N THR A 182 5.59 -26.63 10.31
CA THR A 182 7.00 -26.85 9.95
C THR A 182 7.88 -25.59 10.07
N GLN A 183 7.36 -24.41 9.71
CA GLN A 183 8.15 -23.16 9.57
C GLN A 183 7.49 -21.93 10.23
N GLY A 184 6.30 -22.08 10.83
CA GLY A 184 5.49 -20.97 11.33
C GLY A 184 6.20 -20.09 12.35
N GLN A 185 6.99 -20.67 13.25
CA GLN A 185 7.76 -19.88 14.23
C GLN A 185 8.75 -18.93 13.53
N LYS A 186 9.53 -19.42 12.56
CA LYS A 186 10.52 -18.59 11.83
C LYS A 186 9.85 -17.48 11.03
N ILE A 187 8.70 -17.79 10.41
CA ILE A 187 7.89 -16.80 9.69
C ILE A 187 7.41 -15.71 10.66
N ILE A 188 6.81 -16.08 11.80
CA ILE A 188 6.32 -15.12 12.80
C ILE A 188 7.47 -14.25 13.34
N PHE A 189 8.61 -14.85 13.67
CA PHE A 189 9.77 -14.11 14.14
C PHE A 189 10.33 -13.14 13.09
N THR A 190 10.23 -13.48 11.80
CA THR A 190 10.61 -12.56 10.72
C THR A 190 9.76 -11.29 10.77
N PHE A 191 8.43 -11.43 10.90
CA PHE A 191 7.50 -10.30 11.02
C PHE A 191 7.67 -9.49 12.32
N LYS A 192 8.00 -10.15 13.44
CA LYS A 192 8.20 -9.47 14.73
C LYS A 192 9.52 -8.69 14.80
N ASN A 193 10.61 -9.27 14.28
CA ASN A 193 11.94 -8.65 14.38
C ASN A 193 12.20 -7.65 13.25
N THR A 194 11.59 -7.83 12.09
CA THR A 194 11.72 -6.87 10.98
C THR A 194 10.56 -5.89 11.05
N GLY A 195 10.78 -4.80 11.79
CA GLY A 195 9.80 -3.75 12.01
C GLY A 195 9.14 -3.28 10.71
N GLY A 196 7.81 -3.33 10.69
CA GLY A 196 7.01 -2.76 9.62
C GLY A 196 6.93 -3.56 8.30
N LEU A 197 7.27 -4.85 8.29
CA LEU A 197 7.05 -5.74 7.12
C LEU A 197 5.58 -5.74 6.66
N MET A 198 4.64 -5.72 7.59
CA MET A 198 3.19 -5.67 7.29
C MET A 198 2.79 -4.43 6.46
N PHE A 199 3.55 -3.34 6.53
CA PHE A 199 3.26 -2.11 5.79
C PHE A 199 3.86 -2.11 4.37
N VAL A 200 4.65 -3.12 4.00
CA VAL A 200 5.23 -3.25 2.66
C VAL A 200 4.78 -4.48 1.88
N LEU A 201 3.79 -5.20 2.41
CA LEU A 201 3.32 -6.45 1.85
C LEU A 201 2.11 -6.22 0.96
N ASN A 202 2.29 -6.23 -0.36
CA ASN A 202 1.21 -6.11 -1.34
C ASN A 202 0.48 -7.43 -1.57
N PRO A 203 -0.86 -7.46 -1.71
CA PRO A 203 -1.81 -6.33 -1.62
C PRO A 203 -2.29 -6.01 -0.19
N ILE A 204 -1.79 -6.71 0.83
CA ILE A 204 -2.31 -6.62 2.22
C ILE A 204 -2.17 -5.21 2.81
N ALA A 205 -1.01 -4.57 2.65
CA ALA A 205 -0.69 -3.28 3.24
C ALA A 205 -1.68 -2.16 2.83
N PRO A 206 -1.91 -1.89 1.52
CA PRO A 206 -2.87 -0.86 1.13
C PRO A 206 -4.32 -1.20 1.51
N ILE A 207 -4.72 -2.48 1.43
CA ILE A 207 -6.07 -2.91 1.80
C ILE A 207 -6.31 -2.69 3.31
N ARG A 208 -5.37 -3.13 4.15
CA ARG A 208 -5.45 -2.96 5.60
C ARG A 208 -5.44 -1.48 5.98
N ALA A 209 -4.53 -0.69 5.40
CA ALA A 209 -4.45 0.74 5.67
C ALA A 209 -5.74 1.48 5.31
N ALA A 210 -6.39 1.11 4.20
CA ALA A 210 -7.69 1.65 3.81
C ALA A 210 -8.81 1.21 4.77
N GLY A 211 -8.81 -0.06 5.20
CA GLY A 211 -9.76 -0.57 6.20
C GLY A 211 -9.64 0.15 7.54
N ASP A 212 -8.42 0.26 8.08
CA ASP A 212 -8.11 0.97 9.33
C ASP A 212 -8.56 2.45 9.24
N TYR A 213 -8.36 3.11 8.09
CA TYR A 213 -8.83 4.48 7.86
C TYR A 213 -10.35 4.60 7.92
N VAL A 214 -11.08 3.71 7.24
CA VAL A 214 -12.55 3.73 7.20
C VAL A 214 -13.14 3.47 8.58
N ILE A 215 -12.62 2.47 9.31
CA ILE A 215 -13.08 2.15 10.66
C ILE A 215 -12.94 3.37 11.57
N ASP A 216 -11.76 3.98 11.59
CA ASP A 216 -11.48 5.08 12.52
C ASP A 216 -12.22 6.38 12.17
N LYS A 217 -12.43 6.66 10.88
CA LYS A 217 -13.04 7.93 10.45
C LYS A 217 -14.56 7.87 10.35
N VAL A 218 -15.14 6.72 10.00
CA VAL A 218 -16.57 6.60 9.67
C VAL A 218 -17.36 5.90 10.77
N ILE A 219 -16.79 4.90 11.43
CA ILE A 219 -17.54 4.03 12.34
C ILE A 219 -17.51 4.54 13.78
N LEU A 220 -16.40 5.18 14.19
CA LEU A 220 -16.23 5.65 15.56
C LEU A 220 -16.83 7.06 15.75
N PRO A 221 -17.85 7.24 16.61
CA PRO A 221 -18.40 8.55 16.90
C PRO A 221 -17.39 9.38 17.70
N LYS A 222 -17.14 10.61 17.24
CA LYS A 222 -16.24 11.55 17.90
C LYS A 222 -17.05 12.46 18.82
N SER A 223 -16.65 12.53 20.09
CA SER A 223 -17.20 13.47 21.07
C SER A 223 -16.23 14.61 21.27
N TYR A 224 -16.70 15.85 21.11
CA TYR A 224 -15.87 17.04 21.29
C TYR A 224 -15.97 17.55 22.72
N THR A 225 -14.83 17.70 23.39
CA THR A 225 -14.73 18.30 24.73
C THR A 225 -14.14 19.69 24.64
N HIS A 226 -14.80 20.67 25.27
CA HIS A 226 -14.22 21.99 25.43
C HIS A 226 -13.11 21.97 26.50
N ILE A 227 -11.97 22.58 26.19
CA ILE A 227 -10.79 22.68 27.08
C ILE A 227 -10.41 24.16 27.20
N GLY A 228 -9.92 24.59 28.37
CA GLY A 228 -9.40 25.95 28.58
C GLY A 228 -10.46 27.03 28.73
N LEU A 229 -11.63 26.70 29.27
CA LEU A 229 -12.74 27.65 29.51
C LEU A 229 -12.41 28.71 30.57
N ASP A 230 -11.38 28.48 31.36
CA ASP A 230 -10.83 29.36 32.40
C ASP A 230 -9.77 30.35 31.88
N ALA A 231 -9.45 30.31 30.59
CA ALA A 231 -8.46 31.19 29.98
C ALA A 231 -8.97 32.64 29.90
N HIS A 232 -8.28 33.56 30.58
CA HIS A 232 -8.58 35.00 30.57
C HIS A 232 -7.35 35.83 30.19
N THR A 233 -7.53 36.87 29.38
CA THR A 233 -6.44 37.75 28.93
C THR A 233 -6.35 39.00 29.81
N LEU A 234 -5.23 39.18 30.52
CA LEU A 234 -4.97 40.36 31.35
C LEU A 234 -4.29 41.51 30.59
N ALA A 235 -3.86 41.29 29.34
CA ALA A 235 -3.09 42.26 28.56
C ALA A 235 -3.96 43.00 27.54
N LYS A 236 -3.77 44.33 27.44
CA LYS A 236 -4.61 45.20 26.62
C LYS A 236 -4.45 44.99 25.11
N ASN A 237 -3.21 44.81 24.62
CA ASN A 237 -2.89 44.52 23.21
C ASN A 237 -1.59 43.70 23.12
N LYS A 238 -1.65 42.45 22.66
CA LYS A 238 -0.46 41.64 22.30
C LYS A 238 -0.71 40.97 20.95
N LEU A 239 0.28 41.00 20.07
CA LEU A 239 0.27 40.29 18.80
C LEU A 239 1.25 39.11 18.87
N PHE A 240 0.72 37.92 18.65
CA PHE A 240 1.51 36.70 18.49
C PHE A 240 1.34 36.20 17.07
N VAL A 241 2.45 35.80 16.43
CA VAL A 241 2.45 35.20 15.10
C VAL A 241 3.09 33.82 15.22
N LEU A 242 2.32 32.78 14.94
CA LEU A 242 2.80 31.41 14.84
C LEU A 242 3.04 31.08 13.37
N ILE A 243 4.29 30.82 13.00
CA ILE A 243 4.65 30.38 11.65
C ILE A 243 4.84 28.86 11.70
N ILE A 244 3.97 28.14 11.02
CA ILE A 244 4.08 26.69 10.86
C ILE A 244 4.76 26.41 9.53
N GLY A 245 5.98 25.88 9.59
CA GLY A 245 6.75 25.49 8.41
C GLY A 245 6.28 24.17 7.80
N GLU A 246 6.79 23.86 6.60
CA GLU A 246 6.52 22.62 5.86
C GLU A 246 7.86 22.00 5.43
N SER A 247 8.08 20.72 5.75
CA SER A 247 9.22 19.88 5.32
C SER A 247 10.65 20.42 5.56
N ALA A 248 10.82 21.57 6.23
CA ALA A 248 12.13 22.13 6.57
C ALA A 248 12.82 21.32 7.67
N ARG A 249 14.11 21.03 7.49
CA ARG A 249 14.92 20.24 8.44
C ARG A 249 16.14 21.00 8.93
N ALA A 250 16.43 20.87 10.23
CA ALA A 250 17.50 21.58 10.92
C ALA A 250 18.88 21.38 10.25
N GLN A 251 19.16 20.18 9.74
CA GLN A 251 20.43 19.84 9.07
C GLN A 251 20.76 20.74 7.85
N ASN A 252 19.75 21.36 7.22
CA ASN A 252 19.94 22.22 6.04
C ASN A 252 19.80 23.72 6.34
N LEU A 253 19.76 24.10 7.61
CA LEU A 253 19.67 25.50 8.03
C LEU A 253 21.03 26.01 8.49
N ALA A 254 21.52 27.11 7.90
CA ALA A 254 22.83 27.68 8.26
C ALA A 254 22.89 28.08 9.73
N SER A 255 21.78 28.56 10.30
CA SER A 255 21.62 28.86 11.72
C SER A 255 21.87 27.67 12.66
N TYR A 256 21.87 26.44 12.12
CA TYR A 256 22.15 25.19 12.83
C TYR A 256 23.50 24.57 12.45
N GLY A 257 24.33 25.27 11.68
CA GLY A 257 25.67 24.81 11.28
C GLY A 257 25.78 24.25 9.86
N TYR A 258 24.78 24.44 9.00
CA TYR A 258 24.88 24.03 7.60
C TYR A 258 25.86 24.91 6.80
N ASN A 259 26.71 24.28 5.98
CA ASN A 259 27.81 24.97 5.27
C ASN A 259 27.35 25.99 4.22
N LYS A 260 26.11 25.92 3.73
CA LYS A 260 25.56 26.91 2.80
C LYS A 260 24.68 27.89 3.55
N ASN A 261 24.80 29.19 3.22
CA ASN A 261 23.98 30.23 3.83
C ASN A 261 22.52 30.17 3.36
N THR A 262 21.72 29.30 4.00
CA THR A 262 20.29 29.12 3.74
C THR A 262 19.38 30.01 4.57
N THR A 263 19.92 30.74 5.55
CA THR A 263 19.17 31.63 6.44
C THR A 263 19.70 33.09 6.46
N PRO A 264 19.95 33.72 5.29
CA PRO A 264 20.64 35.01 5.21
C PRO A 264 19.85 36.21 5.78
N PHE A 265 18.52 36.09 5.85
CA PHE A 265 17.66 37.15 6.38
C PHE A 265 17.47 37.01 7.89
N THR A 266 17.20 35.79 8.37
CA THR A 266 16.99 35.53 9.80
C THR A 266 18.28 35.66 10.60
N SER A 267 19.45 35.45 9.99
CA SER A 267 20.75 35.69 10.65
C SER A 267 21.01 37.16 11.00
N LYS A 268 20.25 38.10 10.41
CA LYS A 268 20.39 39.55 10.67
C LYS A 268 19.48 40.04 11.79
N ILE A 269 18.52 39.24 12.23
CA ILE A 269 17.55 39.62 13.24
C ILE A 269 18.19 39.47 14.61
N GLN A 270 18.14 40.54 15.41
CA GLN A 270 18.66 40.54 16.78
C GLN A 270 17.73 39.76 17.72
N ASN A 271 18.30 39.15 18.76
CA ASN A 271 17.57 38.42 19.82
C ASN A 271 16.75 37.20 19.34
N ILE A 272 17.12 36.55 18.23
CA ILE A 272 16.53 35.26 17.87
C ILE A 272 17.07 34.15 18.79
N ILE A 273 16.14 33.34 19.29
CA ILE A 273 16.45 32.12 20.04
C ILE A 273 16.32 30.92 19.11
N TYR A 274 17.37 30.12 19.00
CA TYR A 274 17.38 28.89 18.20
C TYR A 274 17.32 27.65 19.09
N PHE A 275 16.29 26.83 18.91
CA PHE A 275 16.15 25.56 19.62
C PHE A 275 16.90 24.45 18.87
N LYS A 276 18.06 24.04 19.38
CA LYS A 276 18.93 23.01 18.75
C LYS A 276 18.39 21.58 18.91
N ASN A 277 17.71 21.30 20.01
CA ASN A 277 17.16 19.99 20.33
C ASN A 277 15.64 20.01 20.18
N PHE A 278 15.17 20.15 18.94
CA PHE A 278 13.74 20.19 18.62
C PHE A 278 13.40 19.10 17.61
N TYR A 279 12.36 18.32 17.91
CA TYR A 279 11.93 17.20 17.10
C TYR A 279 10.44 17.32 16.82
N SER A 280 10.02 16.98 15.61
CA SER A 280 8.61 16.97 15.25
C SER A 280 7.89 15.79 15.92
N CYS A 281 6.60 15.97 16.21
CA CYS A 281 5.78 14.89 16.73
C CYS A 281 5.63 13.72 15.72
N GLY A 282 5.51 14.05 14.43
CA GLY A 282 5.45 13.08 13.35
C GLY A 282 6.39 13.43 12.19
N VAL A 283 6.39 12.57 11.17
CA VAL A 283 7.18 12.75 9.94
C VAL A 283 6.31 13.15 8.73
N ILE A 284 5.02 13.38 8.96
CA ILE A 284 4.05 13.85 7.96
C ILE A 284 3.15 14.93 8.57
N THR A 285 2.64 15.82 7.73
CA THR A 285 1.80 16.96 8.13
C THR A 285 0.51 16.50 8.82
N ALA A 286 -0.11 15.41 8.33
CA ALA A 286 -1.34 14.83 8.89
C ALA A 286 -1.21 14.37 10.36
N ILE A 287 0.00 14.07 10.83
CA ILE A 287 0.28 13.72 12.24
C ILE A 287 0.83 14.93 13.00
N SER A 288 1.73 15.68 12.38
CA SER A 288 2.51 16.71 13.07
C SER A 288 1.66 17.91 13.48
N ILE A 289 0.77 18.37 12.59
CA ILE A 289 -0.08 19.55 12.83
C ILE A 289 -1.06 19.29 13.96
N PRO A 290 -1.86 18.20 13.95
CA PRO A 290 -2.82 18.02 15.03
C PRO A 290 -2.11 17.74 16.36
N CYS A 291 -1.04 16.94 16.36
CA CYS A 291 -0.28 16.70 17.58
C CYS A 291 0.28 17.99 18.21
N MET A 292 0.93 18.86 17.42
CA MET A 292 1.56 20.09 17.97
C MET A 292 0.55 21.13 18.47
N LEU A 293 -0.70 21.07 18.01
CA LEU A 293 -1.77 22.00 18.38
C LEU A 293 -2.71 21.44 19.46
N THR A 294 -2.37 20.28 20.03
CA THR A 294 -3.12 19.67 21.13
C THR A 294 -2.31 19.66 22.41
N HIS A 295 -2.95 19.28 23.52
CA HIS A 295 -2.28 19.08 24.80
C HIS A 295 -1.45 17.77 24.87
N HIS A 296 -1.51 16.95 23.82
CA HIS A 296 -0.78 15.67 23.78
C HIS A 296 0.70 15.89 23.48
N THR A 297 1.52 14.94 23.93
CA THR A 297 2.92 14.83 23.57
C THR A 297 3.10 13.83 22.43
N GLN A 298 4.29 13.75 21.85
CA GLN A 298 4.62 12.71 20.86
C GLN A 298 4.31 11.28 21.37
N GLN A 299 4.48 11.02 22.67
CA GLN A 299 4.25 9.69 23.25
C GLN A 299 2.77 9.41 23.53
N THR A 300 1.98 10.45 23.78
CA THR A 300 0.57 10.33 24.18
C THR A 300 -0.40 10.64 23.05
N TYR A 301 0.08 11.10 21.90
CA TYR A 301 -0.76 11.41 20.75
C TYR A 301 -1.23 10.14 20.04
N ILE A 302 -2.54 9.96 19.95
CA ILE A 302 -3.17 8.88 19.19
C ILE A 302 -4.04 9.52 18.10
N SER A 303 -3.82 9.13 16.84
CA SER A 303 -4.52 9.69 15.66
C SER A 303 -6.05 9.53 15.67
N THR A 304 -6.62 8.84 16.64
CA THR A 304 -8.05 8.57 16.78
C THR A 304 -8.76 9.50 17.78
N GLU A 305 -8.03 10.32 18.55
CA GLU A 305 -8.59 11.13 19.65
C GLU A 305 -9.06 12.54 19.23
N ILE A 306 -8.96 12.88 17.94
CA ILE A 306 -9.48 14.13 17.36
C ILE A 306 -10.64 13.79 16.45
#